data_AF-A0A0S8G371-F1
#
_entry.id   AF-A0A0S8G371-F1
#
_cell.length_a   1.000
_cell.length_b   1.000
_cell.length_c   1.000
_cell.angle_alpha   90.00
_cell.angle_beta   90.00
_cell.angle_gamma   90.00
#
_symmetry.space_group_name_H-M   'P 1'
#
loop_
_entity.id
_entity.type
_entity.pdbx_description
1 polymer ?
#
loop_
_entity_poly.entity_id
_entity_poly.type
_entity_poly.pdbx_seq_one_letter_code
_entity_poly.pdbx_strand_id
1 'polypeptide(L)'
;MSLELVPRTQSRDVSGFGVFAHGDAGAAHVMAHRMLDEERHELGHQLLGAWLDRHEGAGSDWTHLQWHMAVFEIAVGRWDAALDRFEREILPVATSSADALTDAPAMLWRLWLTVPREVDLPWEPVRSTAVQNLGKHDCPYVELHCLLALAGARDVETLDHWLRIKRGARGERAKLLVRLVAGLRAFATNDQALAASILASCTPRIAELGGSQAQNRLFEEIADYCWQRATERAAA
;
A
#
# COMPACT_ATOMS: atom_id res chain seq x y z
N MET A 1 -38.27 -7.36 10.50
CA MET A 1 -37.34 -7.86 11.54
C MET A 1 -36.00 -7.17 11.27
N SER A 2 -35.73 -6.07 11.97
CA SER A 2 -34.57 -5.23 11.73
C SER A 2 -33.31 -5.90 12.25
N LEU A 3 -32.34 -6.16 11.37
CA LEU A 3 -31.01 -6.64 11.74
C LEU A 3 -30.23 -5.46 12.32
N GLU A 4 -30.10 -5.43 13.65
CA GLU A 4 -29.15 -4.55 14.34
C GLU A 4 -27.72 -4.94 13.93
N LEU A 5 -27.07 -4.06 13.17
CA LEU A 5 -25.67 -4.18 12.76
C LEU A 5 -24.79 -3.23 13.58
N VAL A 6 -24.57 -3.49 14.87
CA VAL A 6 -23.37 -2.94 15.56
C VAL A 6 -22.96 -3.81 16.75
N PRO A 7 -21.79 -4.49 16.72
CA PRO A 7 -21.09 -4.85 17.94
C PRO A 7 -20.40 -3.59 18.49
N ARG A 8 -20.65 -3.26 19.77
CA ARG A 8 -19.87 -2.28 20.52
C ARG A 8 -18.45 -2.81 20.74
N THR A 9 -17.55 -2.52 19.83
CA THR A 9 -16.10 -2.64 20.06
C THR A 9 -15.45 -1.30 19.74
N GLN A 10 -14.64 -0.81 20.67
CA GLN A 10 -13.83 0.42 20.56
C GLN A 10 -13.28 0.59 19.14
N SER A 11 -13.71 1.64 18.45
CA SER A 11 -13.33 1.98 17.09
C SER A 11 -11.87 2.46 17.05
N ARG A 12 -10.95 1.52 17.00
CA ARG A 12 -9.61 1.77 16.46
C ARG A 12 -9.60 1.18 15.07
N ASP A 13 -9.45 2.06 14.08
CA ASP A 13 -9.25 1.63 12.71
C ASP A 13 -7.88 0.96 12.58
N VAL A 14 -7.82 -0.05 11.71
CA VAL A 14 -6.69 -0.95 11.53
C VAL A 14 -5.48 -0.24 10.89
N SER A 15 -5.66 0.97 10.37
CA SER A 15 -4.61 1.81 9.77
C SER A 15 -3.67 2.48 10.78
N GLY A 16 -4.05 2.54 12.07
CA GLY A 16 -3.28 3.26 13.10
C GLY A 16 -3.58 4.76 13.19
N PHE A 17 -4.53 5.27 12.40
CA PHE A 17 -5.11 6.61 12.58
C PHE A 17 -6.40 6.54 13.42
N GLY A 18 -6.95 7.70 13.79
CA GLY A 18 -8.31 7.79 14.35
C GLY A 18 -9.35 7.16 13.41
N VAL A 19 -10.61 7.08 13.84
CA VAL A 19 -11.70 6.50 13.03
C VAL A 19 -11.59 6.99 11.58
N PHE A 20 -11.30 6.07 10.66
CA PHE A 20 -11.02 6.34 9.24
C PHE A 20 -12.09 7.22 8.59
N ALA A 21 -13.36 6.88 8.80
CA ALA A 21 -14.49 7.72 8.44
C ALA A 21 -15.69 7.34 9.33
N HIS A 22 -16.52 8.30 9.67
CA HIS A 22 -17.80 8.05 10.33
C HIS A 22 -18.93 7.84 9.30
N GLY A 23 -20.04 7.25 9.74
CA GLY A 23 -21.23 7.09 8.91
C GLY A 23 -21.05 6.06 7.79
N ASP A 24 -21.73 6.29 6.67
CA ASP A 24 -21.87 5.31 5.58
C ASP A 24 -20.52 4.96 4.93
N ALA A 25 -19.64 5.94 4.72
CA ALA A 25 -18.29 5.72 4.20
C ALA A 25 -17.44 4.80 5.11
N GLY A 26 -17.57 4.96 6.44
CA GLY A 26 -16.93 4.08 7.41
C GLY A 26 -17.47 2.64 7.35
N ALA A 27 -18.77 2.47 7.11
CA ALA A 27 -19.37 1.16 6.94
C ALA A 27 -18.90 0.48 5.64
N ALA A 28 -18.83 1.23 4.53
CA ALA A 28 -18.28 0.74 3.27
C ALA A 28 -16.81 0.31 3.41
N HIS A 29 -16.01 1.09 4.13
CA HIS A 29 -14.61 0.78 4.43
C HIS A 29 -14.45 -0.54 5.21
N VAL A 30 -15.19 -0.71 6.31
CA VAL A 30 -15.15 -1.94 7.11
C VAL A 30 -15.62 -3.14 6.30
N MET A 31 -16.64 -2.96 5.45
CA MET A 31 -17.10 -4.01 4.54
C MET A 31 -16.01 -4.41 3.54
N ALA A 32 -15.31 -3.45 2.94
CA ALA A 32 -14.21 -3.72 2.02
C ALA A 32 -13.11 -4.54 2.70
N HIS A 33 -12.68 -4.14 3.90
CA HIS A 33 -11.72 -4.92 4.69
C HIS A 33 -12.17 -6.35 4.91
N ARG A 34 -13.41 -6.54 5.38
CA ARG A 34 -13.94 -7.88 5.63
C ARG A 34 -13.91 -8.75 4.36
N MET A 35 -14.26 -8.20 3.21
CA MET A 35 -14.26 -8.96 1.96
C MET A 35 -12.85 -9.29 1.47
N LEU A 36 -11.85 -8.44 1.73
CA LEU A 36 -10.45 -8.74 1.46
C LEU A 36 -9.91 -9.82 2.42
N ASP A 37 -10.18 -9.70 3.72
CA ASP A 37 -9.70 -10.64 4.74
C ASP A 37 -10.35 -12.03 4.59
N GLU A 38 -11.60 -12.10 4.13
CA GLU A 38 -12.31 -13.35 3.80
C GLU A 38 -12.02 -13.88 2.38
N GLU A 39 -11.17 -13.19 1.61
CA GLU A 39 -10.85 -13.49 0.19
C GLU A 39 -12.09 -13.58 -0.73
N ARG A 40 -13.15 -12.82 -0.41
CA ARG A 40 -14.41 -12.75 -1.16
C ARG A 40 -14.37 -11.61 -2.17
N HIS A 41 -13.37 -11.61 -3.03
CA HIS A 41 -13.01 -10.47 -3.89
C HIS A 41 -14.14 -10.06 -4.85
N GLU A 42 -14.82 -11.02 -5.49
CA GLU A 42 -15.92 -10.71 -6.42
C GLU A 42 -17.11 -10.07 -5.71
N LEU A 43 -17.40 -10.53 -4.48
CA LEU A 43 -18.47 -9.94 -3.69
C LEU A 43 -18.08 -8.54 -3.19
N GLY A 44 -16.85 -8.36 -2.72
CA GLY A 44 -16.33 -7.05 -2.32
C GLY A 44 -16.38 -6.04 -3.46
N HIS A 45 -15.93 -6.44 -4.65
CA HIS A 45 -16.03 -5.65 -5.88
C HIS A 45 -17.48 -5.22 -6.17
N GLN A 46 -18.42 -6.15 -6.12
CA GLN A 46 -19.84 -5.86 -6.39
C GLN A 46 -20.45 -4.92 -5.34
N LEU A 47 -20.23 -5.19 -4.05
CA LEU A 47 -20.80 -4.42 -2.96
C LEU A 47 -20.23 -2.99 -2.91
N LEU A 48 -18.90 -2.85 -3.02
CA LEU A 48 -18.25 -1.55 -2.98
C LEU A 48 -18.56 -0.75 -4.26
N GLY A 49 -18.53 -1.38 -5.43
CA GLY A 49 -18.91 -0.74 -6.69
C GLY A 49 -20.34 -0.20 -6.65
N ALA A 50 -21.31 -1.03 -6.23
CA ALA A 50 -22.70 -0.59 -6.10
C ALA A 50 -22.91 0.50 -5.04
N TRP A 51 -22.04 0.57 -4.03
CA TRP A 51 -22.03 1.66 -3.07
C TRP A 51 -21.46 2.94 -3.70
N LEU A 52 -20.30 2.87 -4.36
CA LEU A 52 -19.66 4.00 -5.04
C LEU A 52 -20.58 4.62 -6.11
N ASP A 53 -21.33 3.80 -6.87
CA ASP A 53 -22.27 4.27 -7.90
C ASP A 53 -23.42 5.15 -7.36
N ARG A 54 -23.68 5.12 -6.04
CA ARG A 54 -24.76 5.86 -5.38
C ARG A 54 -24.27 7.00 -4.48
N HIS A 55 -22.96 7.21 -4.42
CA HIS A 55 -22.36 8.19 -3.51
C HIS A 55 -21.37 9.08 -4.25
N GLU A 56 -21.19 10.28 -3.73
CA GLU A 56 -20.14 11.20 -4.13
C GLU A 56 -19.25 11.48 -2.91
N GLY A 57 -17.97 11.74 -3.15
CA GLY A 57 -17.03 12.08 -2.10
C GLY A 57 -15.79 12.76 -2.62
N ALA A 58 -14.95 13.22 -1.70
CA ALA A 58 -13.68 13.86 -1.98
C ALA A 58 -12.72 13.69 -0.79
N GLY A 59 -11.45 14.00 -1.00
CA GLY A 59 -10.43 13.94 0.04
C GLY A 59 -9.93 12.51 0.31
N SER A 60 -9.22 12.35 1.43
CA SER A 60 -8.47 11.13 1.74
C SER A 60 -9.38 9.91 1.91
N ASP A 61 -10.48 10.04 2.66
CA ASP A 61 -11.37 8.91 2.96
C ASP A 61 -12.03 8.35 1.68
N TRP A 62 -12.47 9.25 0.79
CA TRP A 62 -13.02 8.86 -0.51
C TRP A 62 -11.95 8.20 -1.38
N THR A 63 -10.75 8.80 -1.43
CA THR A 63 -9.61 8.24 -2.17
C THR A 63 -9.26 6.84 -1.71
N HIS A 64 -9.32 6.59 -0.41
CA HIS A 64 -9.01 5.29 0.15
C HIS A 64 -10.11 4.25 -0.11
N LEU A 65 -11.39 4.64 -0.20
CA LEU A 65 -12.43 3.75 -0.73
C LEU A 65 -12.19 3.41 -2.21
N GLN A 66 -11.74 4.38 -3.01
CA GLN A 66 -11.32 4.13 -4.40
C GLN A 66 -10.11 3.20 -4.47
N TRP A 67 -9.17 3.31 -3.53
CA TRP A 67 -8.06 2.38 -3.37
C TRP A 67 -8.54 0.94 -3.12
N HIS A 68 -9.47 0.74 -2.18
CA HIS A 68 -10.06 -0.59 -1.93
C HIS A 68 -10.73 -1.17 -3.18
N MET A 69 -11.46 -0.34 -3.92
CA MET A 69 -12.08 -0.77 -5.17
C MET A 69 -11.03 -1.20 -6.21
N ALA A 70 -9.93 -0.45 -6.36
CA ALA A 70 -8.83 -0.83 -7.23
C ALA A 70 -8.14 -2.14 -6.78
N VAL A 71 -8.03 -2.39 -5.47
CA VAL A 71 -7.51 -3.68 -4.97
C VAL A 71 -8.44 -4.83 -5.38
N PHE A 72 -9.76 -4.65 -5.26
CA PHE A 72 -10.71 -5.66 -5.75
C PHE A 72 -10.64 -5.85 -7.26
N GLU A 73 -10.51 -4.77 -8.03
CA GLU A 73 -10.36 -4.82 -9.49
C GLU A 73 -9.13 -5.64 -9.89
N ILE A 74 -7.98 -5.44 -9.23
CA ILE A 74 -6.79 -6.29 -9.43
C ILE A 74 -7.08 -7.75 -9.08
N ALA A 75 -7.69 -8.01 -7.91
CA ALA A 75 -7.96 -9.36 -7.43
C ALA A 75 -8.91 -10.16 -8.34
N VAL A 76 -9.81 -9.49 -9.06
CA VAL A 76 -10.73 -10.11 -10.04
C VAL A 76 -10.22 -10.05 -11.48
N GLY A 77 -8.92 -9.72 -11.68
CA GLY A 77 -8.25 -9.74 -12.98
C GLY A 77 -8.52 -8.53 -13.89
N ARG A 78 -9.04 -7.43 -13.34
CA ARG A 78 -9.36 -6.16 -14.03
C ARG A 78 -8.30 -5.10 -13.73
N TRP A 79 -7.05 -5.41 -14.02
CA TRP A 79 -5.92 -4.49 -13.75
C TRP A 79 -6.01 -3.19 -14.56
N ASP A 80 -6.64 -3.22 -15.74
CA ASP A 80 -6.88 -2.07 -16.60
C ASP A 80 -7.85 -1.08 -15.97
N ALA A 81 -8.95 -1.58 -15.40
CA ALA A 81 -9.88 -0.77 -14.60
C ALA A 81 -9.21 -0.19 -13.35
N ALA A 82 -8.37 -0.99 -12.67
CA ALA A 82 -7.62 -0.53 -11.51
C ALA A 82 -6.62 0.58 -11.86
N LEU A 83 -5.97 0.51 -13.03
CA LEU A 83 -5.06 1.55 -13.52
C LEU A 83 -5.83 2.84 -13.85
N ASP A 84 -6.94 2.76 -14.60
CA ASP A 84 -7.80 3.91 -14.89
C ASP A 84 -8.32 4.57 -13.61
N ARG A 85 -8.76 3.77 -12.63
CA ARG A 85 -9.17 4.27 -11.31
C ARG A 85 -8.01 4.92 -10.58
N PHE A 86 -6.82 4.33 -10.61
CA PHE A 86 -5.63 4.90 -9.98
C PHE A 86 -5.33 6.30 -10.55
N GLU A 87 -5.30 6.43 -11.88
CA GLU A 87 -4.98 7.70 -12.54
C GLU A 87 -6.04 8.78 -12.30
N ARG A 88 -7.31 8.40 -12.28
CA ARG A 88 -8.42 9.36 -12.17
C ARG A 88 -8.76 9.73 -10.73
N GLU A 89 -8.73 8.78 -9.81
CA GLU A 89 -9.28 8.93 -8.46
C GLU A 89 -8.21 9.02 -7.37
N ILE A 90 -7.07 8.33 -7.54
CA ILE A 90 -6.06 8.18 -6.48
C ILE A 90 -4.91 9.15 -6.68
N LEU A 91 -4.29 9.15 -7.87
CA LEU A 91 -3.10 9.94 -8.16
C LEU A 91 -3.28 11.46 -7.94
N PRO A 92 -4.39 12.11 -8.34
CA PRO A 92 -4.56 13.55 -8.16
C PRO A 92 -4.62 13.95 -6.67
N VAL A 93 -5.22 13.10 -5.83
CA VAL A 93 -5.35 13.38 -4.39
C VAL A 93 -4.05 13.04 -3.66
N ALA A 94 -3.42 11.90 -3.97
CA ALA A 94 -2.16 11.48 -3.36
C ALA A 94 -0.99 12.42 -3.67
N THR A 95 -1.03 13.15 -4.80
CA THR A 95 -0.01 14.15 -5.14
C THR A 95 -0.26 15.52 -4.51
N SER A 96 -1.46 15.76 -3.95
CA SER A 96 -1.86 17.02 -3.31
C SER A 96 -2.06 16.92 -1.79
N SER A 97 -2.17 15.70 -1.24
CA SER A 97 -2.35 15.44 0.19
C SER A 97 -1.40 14.35 0.69
N ALA A 98 -0.72 14.64 1.81
CA ALA A 98 0.17 13.66 2.46
C ALA A 98 -0.60 12.47 3.06
N ASP A 99 -1.87 12.66 3.46
CA ASP A 99 -2.67 11.58 4.04
C ASP A 99 -3.00 10.49 3.00
N ALA A 100 -3.32 10.93 1.77
CA ALA A 100 -3.60 10.05 0.63
C ALA A 100 -2.32 9.47 -0.01
N LEU A 101 -1.14 9.97 0.37
CA LEU A 101 0.14 9.51 -0.18
C LEU A 101 0.46 8.06 0.24
N THR A 102 -0.18 7.50 1.27
CA THR A 102 0.00 6.08 1.60
C THR A 102 -0.62 5.16 0.56
N ASP A 103 -1.72 5.56 -0.08
CA ASP A 103 -2.47 4.72 -1.01
C ASP A 103 -1.78 4.58 -2.37
N ALA A 104 -1.21 5.68 -2.90
CA ALA A 104 -0.69 5.67 -4.26
C ALA A 104 0.53 4.76 -4.48
N PRO A 105 1.58 4.79 -3.63
CA PRO A 105 2.71 3.87 -3.75
C PRO A 105 2.24 2.41 -3.61
N ALA A 106 1.35 2.14 -2.64
CA ALA A 106 0.84 0.80 -2.40
C ALA A 106 0.04 0.25 -3.60
N MET A 107 -0.73 1.11 -4.27
CA MET A 107 -1.47 0.73 -5.49
C MET A 107 -0.54 0.56 -6.69
N LEU A 108 0.40 1.48 -6.92
CA LEU A 108 1.37 1.37 -8.02
C LEU A 108 2.19 0.09 -7.94
N TRP A 109 2.55 -0.35 -6.73
CA TRP A 109 3.23 -1.62 -6.57
C TRP A 109 2.36 -2.82 -6.93
N ARG A 110 1.08 -2.84 -6.53
CA ARG A 110 0.15 -3.91 -6.95
C ARG A 110 -0.08 -3.93 -8.45
N LEU A 111 -0.24 -2.76 -9.06
CA LEU A 111 -0.30 -2.63 -10.51
C LEU A 111 0.99 -3.16 -11.14
N TRP A 112 2.17 -2.75 -10.67
CA TRP A 112 3.46 -3.22 -11.20
C TRP A 112 3.69 -4.74 -11.09
N LEU A 113 3.13 -5.37 -10.06
CA LEU A 113 3.15 -6.82 -9.89
C LEU A 113 2.19 -7.54 -10.85
N THR A 114 1.15 -6.86 -11.34
CA THR A 114 0.03 -7.46 -12.07
C THR A 114 0.03 -7.15 -13.57
N VAL A 115 0.35 -5.91 -13.95
CA VAL A 115 0.23 -5.44 -15.34
C VAL A 115 1.30 -6.05 -16.26
N PRO A 116 1.04 -6.16 -17.57
CA PRO A 116 2.06 -6.49 -18.56
C PRO A 116 3.26 -5.53 -18.47
N ARG A 117 4.47 -6.03 -18.78
CA ARG A 117 5.73 -5.29 -18.57
C ARG A 117 5.87 -4.06 -19.48
N GLU A 118 5.09 -4.01 -20.55
CA GLU A 118 5.04 -2.93 -21.53
C GLU A 118 4.17 -1.75 -21.05
N VAL A 119 3.35 -1.94 -20.01
CA VAL A 119 2.53 -0.88 -19.44
C VAL A 119 3.40 0.00 -18.55
N ASP A 120 3.51 1.26 -18.93
CA ASP A 120 4.23 2.25 -18.15
C ASP A 120 3.36 2.73 -16.98
N LEU A 121 3.97 2.91 -15.81
CA LEU A 121 3.27 3.28 -14.58
C LEU A 121 3.77 4.65 -14.11
N PRO A 122 2.88 5.53 -13.61
CA PRO A 122 3.21 6.92 -13.28
C PRO A 122 3.96 7.03 -11.94
N TRP A 123 5.17 6.47 -11.87
CA TRP A 123 6.02 6.49 -10.68
C TRP A 123 6.55 7.89 -10.35
N GLU A 124 6.89 8.71 -11.34
CA GLU A 124 7.58 9.99 -11.10
C GLU A 124 6.74 10.99 -10.28
N PRO A 125 5.45 11.24 -10.57
CA PRO A 125 4.64 12.12 -9.72
C PRO A 125 4.57 11.63 -8.28
N VAL A 126 4.39 10.32 -8.07
CA VAL A 126 4.30 9.72 -6.72
C VAL A 126 5.64 9.80 -5.99
N ARG A 127 6.75 9.54 -6.69
CA ARG A 127 8.11 9.69 -6.17
C ARG A 127 8.43 11.13 -5.79
N SER A 128 8.08 12.09 -6.65
CA SER A 128 8.29 13.51 -6.40
C SER A 128 7.55 13.98 -5.14
N THR A 129 6.29 13.58 -4.96
CA THR A 129 5.54 13.88 -3.73
C THR A 129 6.11 13.16 -2.50
N ALA A 130 6.57 11.91 -2.65
CA ALA A 130 7.22 11.16 -1.57
C ALA A 130 8.49 11.84 -1.06
N VAL A 131 9.36 12.31 -1.95
CA VAL A 131 10.57 13.08 -1.57
C VAL A 131 10.20 14.32 -0.77
N GLN A 132 9.15 15.04 -1.18
CA GLN A 132 8.70 16.24 -0.49
C GLN A 132 8.14 15.95 0.91
N ASN A 133 7.62 14.75 1.17
CA ASN A 133 6.99 14.40 2.45
C ASN A 133 7.87 13.54 3.37
N LEU A 134 9.00 13.04 2.87
CA LEU A 134 9.94 12.22 3.63
C LEU A 134 10.45 12.96 4.88
N GLY A 135 10.29 12.33 6.05
CA GLY A 135 10.72 12.87 7.34
C GLY A 135 9.83 13.97 7.93
N LYS A 136 8.70 14.33 7.30
CA LYS A 136 7.78 15.37 7.81
C LYS A 136 6.78 14.87 8.85
N HIS A 137 6.50 13.57 8.87
CA HIS A 137 5.49 12.96 9.74
C HIS A 137 6.15 12.08 10.80
N ASP A 138 5.68 12.17 12.04
CA ASP A 138 6.09 11.26 13.12
C ASP A 138 5.29 9.94 13.08
N CYS A 139 5.17 9.35 11.89
CA CYS A 139 4.47 8.09 11.67
C CYS A 139 5.34 7.16 10.81
N PRO A 140 5.90 6.07 11.38
CA PRO A 140 6.73 5.12 10.66
C PRO A 140 6.06 4.49 9.42
N TYR A 141 4.73 4.36 9.45
CA TYR A 141 3.98 3.77 8.34
C TYR A 141 3.87 4.72 7.13
N VAL A 142 3.64 6.01 7.39
CA VAL A 142 3.66 7.04 6.33
C VAL A 142 5.06 7.15 5.74
N GLU A 143 6.08 7.19 6.60
CA GLU A 143 7.49 7.20 6.18
C GLU A 143 7.83 5.98 5.31
N LEU A 144 7.36 4.79 5.69
CA LEU A 144 7.51 3.56 4.90
C LEU A 144 6.92 3.70 3.49
N HIS A 145 5.74 4.32 3.35
CA HIS A 145 5.08 4.47 2.04
C HIS A 145 5.78 5.50 1.16
N CYS A 146 6.36 6.56 1.73
CA CYS A 146 7.27 7.43 0.98
C CYS A 146 8.46 6.63 0.44
N LEU A 147 9.09 5.79 1.27
CA LEU A 147 10.24 4.97 0.87
C LEU A 147 9.86 3.86 -0.14
N LEU A 148 8.63 3.36 -0.05
CA LEU A 148 8.03 2.43 -1.00
C LEU A 148 7.89 3.08 -2.39
N ALA A 149 7.49 4.34 -2.46
CA ALA A 149 7.45 5.10 -3.71
C ALA A 149 8.84 5.23 -4.34
N LEU A 150 9.85 5.58 -3.53
CA LEU A 150 11.24 5.71 -4.00
C LEU A 150 11.77 4.38 -4.55
N ALA A 151 11.46 3.26 -3.89
CA ALA A 151 11.91 1.94 -4.34
C ALA A 151 11.25 1.51 -5.65
N GLY A 152 9.95 1.76 -5.82
CA GLY A 152 9.24 1.49 -7.07
C GLY A 152 9.78 2.34 -8.23
N ALA A 153 10.03 3.62 -7.97
CA ALA A 153 10.63 4.57 -8.92
C ALA A 153 12.14 4.41 -9.11
N ARG A 154 12.78 3.45 -8.42
CA ARG A 154 14.23 3.19 -8.50
C ARG A 154 15.12 4.37 -8.10
N ASP A 155 14.65 5.21 -7.19
CA ASP A 155 15.41 6.32 -6.59
C ASP A 155 16.37 5.80 -5.50
N VAL A 156 17.40 5.08 -5.95
CA VAL A 156 18.40 4.45 -5.08
C VAL A 156 19.21 5.49 -4.30
N GLU A 157 19.46 6.66 -4.89
CA GLU A 157 20.22 7.73 -4.24
C GLU A 157 19.53 8.24 -2.98
N THR A 158 18.23 8.52 -3.06
CA THR A 158 17.45 9.00 -1.92
C THR A 158 17.30 7.91 -0.85
N LEU A 159 17.09 6.66 -1.25
CA LEU A 159 17.07 5.51 -0.34
C LEU A 159 18.39 5.36 0.43
N ASP A 160 19.53 5.44 -0.27
CA ASP A 160 20.86 5.36 0.33
C ASP A 160 21.13 6.54 1.28
N HIS A 161 20.68 7.74 0.92
CA HIS A 161 20.76 8.89 1.80
C HIS A 161 19.95 8.69 3.09
N TRP A 162 18.70 8.25 2.97
CA TRP A 162 17.84 7.99 4.11
C TRP A 162 18.41 6.91 5.05
N LEU A 163 18.90 5.79 4.49
CA LEU A 163 19.55 4.72 5.24
C LEU A 163 20.78 5.20 6.01
N ARG A 164 21.59 6.09 5.42
CA ARG A 164 22.74 6.71 6.11
C ARG A 164 22.31 7.57 7.30
N ILE A 165 21.26 8.40 7.15
CA ILE A 165 20.73 9.24 8.23
C ILE A 165 20.18 8.39 9.37
N LYS A 166 19.46 7.32 9.04
CA LYS A 166 18.82 6.44 10.04
C LYS A 166 19.78 5.36 10.57
N ARG A 167 21.07 5.45 10.27
CA ARG A 167 22.10 4.58 10.82
C ARG A 167 22.08 4.69 12.36
N GLY A 168 21.96 3.55 13.03
CA GLY A 168 21.89 3.51 14.49
C GLY A 168 20.52 3.85 15.08
N ALA A 169 19.44 3.76 14.28
CA ALA A 169 18.06 3.81 14.76
C ALA A 169 17.87 2.95 16.02
N ARG A 170 17.23 3.53 17.03
CA ARG A 170 16.98 2.90 18.33
C ARG A 170 15.51 2.52 18.45
N GLY A 171 15.24 1.44 19.17
CA GLY A 171 13.90 0.89 19.32
C GLY A 171 13.51 -0.04 18.16
N GLU A 172 12.63 -0.99 18.45
CA GLU A 172 12.34 -2.10 17.55
C GLU A 172 11.61 -1.67 16.28
N ARG A 173 10.65 -0.75 16.36
CA ARG A 173 9.92 -0.21 15.19
C ARG A 173 10.85 0.51 14.22
N ALA A 174 11.79 1.31 14.75
CA ALA A 174 12.73 2.05 13.90
C ALA A 174 13.74 1.11 13.22
N LYS A 175 14.22 0.09 13.93
CA LYS A 175 15.08 -0.95 13.33
C LYS A 175 14.35 -1.76 12.25
N LEU A 176 13.08 -2.08 12.49
CA LEU A 176 12.24 -2.78 11.51
C LEU A 176 12.07 -1.94 10.23
N LEU A 177 11.76 -0.65 10.36
CA LEU A 177 11.65 0.26 9.21
C LEU A 177 12.97 0.32 8.42
N VAL A 178 14.12 0.49 9.09
CA VAL A 178 15.43 0.49 8.41
C VAL A 178 15.69 -0.82 7.67
N ARG A 179 15.33 -1.96 8.25
CA ARG A 179 15.51 -3.27 7.62
C ARG A 179 14.60 -3.44 6.40
N LEU A 180 13.33 -3.05 6.48
CA LEU A 180 12.41 -3.05 5.34
C LEU A 180 12.95 -2.20 4.19
N VAL A 181 13.45 -0.99 4.49
CA VAL A 181 13.99 -0.07 3.49
C VAL A 181 15.27 -0.63 2.85
N ALA A 182 16.09 -1.35 3.60
CA ALA A 182 17.24 -2.06 3.02
C ALA A 182 16.80 -3.14 2.01
N GLY A 183 15.71 -3.87 2.29
CA GLY A 183 15.11 -4.84 1.35
C GLY A 183 14.52 -4.18 0.11
N LEU A 184 13.78 -3.07 0.28
CA LEU A 184 13.26 -2.27 -0.82
C LEU A 184 14.37 -1.66 -1.69
N ARG A 185 15.46 -1.21 -1.07
CA ARG A 185 16.66 -0.73 -1.78
C ARG A 185 17.37 -1.85 -2.53
N ALA A 186 17.45 -3.05 -1.97
CA ALA A 186 17.97 -4.23 -2.67
C ALA A 186 17.13 -4.55 -3.91
N PHE A 187 15.79 -4.51 -3.79
CA PHE A 187 14.89 -4.63 -4.93
C PHE A 187 15.19 -3.56 -5.96
N ALA A 188 15.30 -2.29 -5.56
CA ALA A 188 15.54 -1.15 -6.44
C ALA A 188 16.85 -1.30 -7.24
N THR A 189 17.87 -1.94 -6.68
CA THR A 189 19.14 -2.26 -7.35
C THR A 189 19.16 -3.61 -8.09
N ASN A 190 18.00 -4.27 -8.25
CA ASN A 190 17.84 -5.57 -8.89
C ASN A 190 18.54 -6.75 -8.17
N ASP A 191 18.82 -6.63 -6.88
CA ASP A 191 19.30 -7.73 -6.03
C ASP A 191 18.09 -8.48 -5.44
N GLN A 192 17.47 -9.30 -6.29
CA GLN A 192 16.23 -10.01 -5.96
C GLN A 192 16.41 -11.00 -4.81
N ALA A 193 17.57 -11.66 -4.72
CA ALA A 193 17.85 -12.63 -3.66
C ALA A 193 17.95 -11.94 -2.29
N LEU A 194 18.67 -10.81 -2.21
CA LEU A 194 18.77 -10.04 -0.98
C LEU A 194 17.43 -9.40 -0.60
N ALA A 195 16.70 -8.85 -1.59
CA ALA A 195 15.37 -8.29 -1.39
C ALA A 195 14.41 -9.32 -0.79
N ALA A 196 14.31 -10.51 -1.40
CA ALA A 196 13.47 -11.60 -0.93
C ALA A 196 13.79 -12.00 0.51
N SER A 197 15.07 -12.23 0.81
CA SER A 197 15.54 -12.63 2.14
C SER A 197 15.21 -11.59 3.22
N ILE A 198 15.48 -10.31 2.95
CA ILE A 198 15.23 -9.24 3.90
C ILE A 198 13.72 -9.05 4.09
N LEU A 199 12.96 -8.91 3.00
CA LEU A 199 11.53 -8.61 3.08
C LEU A 199 10.76 -9.74 3.76
N ALA A 200 11.00 -11.01 3.40
CA ALA A 200 10.35 -12.16 4.05
C ALA A 200 10.66 -12.25 5.56
N SER A 201 11.84 -11.80 6.00
CA SER A 201 12.17 -11.75 7.42
C SER A 201 11.45 -10.62 8.19
N CYS A 202 10.92 -9.64 7.48
CA CYS A 202 10.26 -8.46 8.05
C CYS A 202 8.73 -8.53 8.00
N THR A 203 8.16 -9.21 7.00
CA THR A 203 6.70 -9.28 6.78
C THR A 203 5.90 -9.71 8.02
N PRO A 204 6.34 -10.67 8.88
CA PRO A 204 5.55 -11.06 10.07
C PRO A 204 5.41 -9.94 11.11
N ARG A 205 6.26 -8.91 11.04
CA ARG A 205 6.32 -7.80 12.02
C ARG A 205 5.82 -6.49 11.43
N ILE A 206 5.45 -6.42 10.16
CA ILE A 206 5.19 -5.14 9.49
C ILE A 206 4.01 -4.37 10.09
N ALA A 207 3.01 -5.09 10.61
CA ALA A 207 1.88 -4.51 11.34
C ALA A 207 2.31 -3.75 12.61
N GLU A 208 3.52 -4.00 13.14
CA GLU A 208 4.09 -3.17 14.20
C GLU A 208 4.29 -1.73 13.73
N LEU A 209 4.45 -1.44 12.44
CA LEU A 209 4.60 -0.09 11.91
C LEU A 209 3.26 0.63 11.72
N GLY A 210 2.18 -0.11 11.46
CA GLY A 210 0.84 0.40 11.18
C GLY A 210 0.19 -0.36 10.03
N GLY A 211 -0.92 0.16 9.52
CA GLY A 211 -1.62 -0.42 8.37
C GLY A 211 -2.48 -1.64 8.70
N SER A 212 -3.52 -1.82 7.90
CA SER A 212 -4.39 -2.99 7.92
C SER A 212 -3.70 -4.24 7.36
N GLN A 213 -4.31 -5.41 7.55
CA GLN A 213 -3.86 -6.65 6.92
C GLN A 213 -3.80 -6.51 5.40
N ALA A 214 -4.88 -6.01 4.78
CA ALA A 214 -4.95 -5.78 3.35
C ALA A 214 -3.79 -4.92 2.82
N GLN A 215 -3.45 -3.81 3.49
CA GLN A 215 -2.33 -2.98 3.07
C GLN A 215 -0.99 -3.71 3.24
N ASN A 216 -0.79 -4.37 4.38
CA ASN A 216 0.45 -5.06 4.74
C ASN A 216 0.75 -6.31 3.88
N ARG A 217 -0.29 -6.97 3.33
CA ARG A 217 -0.14 -8.11 2.40
C ARG A 217 0.74 -7.78 1.19
N LEU A 218 0.79 -6.50 0.78
CA LEU A 218 1.66 -6.04 -0.31
C LEU A 218 3.13 -6.46 -0.11
N PHE A 219 3.64 -6.37 1.11
CA PHE A 219 5.06 -6.62 1.35
C PHE A 219 5.40 -8.11 1.26
N GLU A 220 4.43 -8.99 1.52
CA GLU A 220 4.52 -10.42 1.23
C GLU A 220 4.53 -10.66 -0.28
N GLU A 221 3.61 -10.02 -1.02
CA GLU A 221 3.55 -10.10 -2.49
C GLU A 221 4.86 -9.65 -3.16
N ILE A 222 5.47 -8.57 -2.67
CA ILE A 222 6.78 -8.10 -3.14
C ILE A 222 7.88 -9.12 -2.82
N ALA A 223 7.89 -9.68 -1.60
CA ALA A 223 8.88 -10.67 -1.19
C ALA A 223 8.80 -11.94 -2.05
N ASP A 224 7.59 -12.43 -2.30
CA ASP A 224 7.31 -13.60 -3.14
C ASP A 224 7.76 -13.37 -4.58
N TYR A 225 7.47 -12.20 -5.14
CA TYR A 225 7.96 -11.82 -6.46
C TYR A 225 9.49 -11.85 -6.52
N CYS A 226 10.17 -11.25 -5.54
CA CYS A 226 11.64 -11.24 -5.49
C CYS A 226 12.21 -12.66 -5.41
N TRP A 227 11.56 -13.54 -4.63
CA TRP A 227 11.98 -14.92 -4.46
C TRP A 227 11.83 -15.72 -5.77
N GLN A 228 10.71 -15.57 -6.48
CA GLN A 228 10.49 -16.19 -7.79
C GLN A 228 11.57 -15.75 -8.79
N ARG A 229 11.87 -14.46 -8.86
CA ARG A 229 12.93 -13.95 -9.75
C ARG A 229 14.33 -14.46 -9.40
N ALA A 230 14.64 -14.56 -8.12
CA ALA A 230 15.92 -15.07 -7.65
C ALA A 230 16.11 -16.55 -8.03
N THR A 231 15.05 -17.36 -7.93
CA THR A 231 15.08 -18.78 -8.26
C THR A 231 15.14 -19.03 -9.77
N GLU A 232 14.37 -18.29 -10.58
CA GLU A 232 14.46 -18.32 -12.05
C GLU A 232 15.89 -18.06 -12.53
N ARG A 233 16.56 -17.05 -11.97
CA ARG A 233 17.95 -16.70 -12.33
C ARG A 233 18.96 -17.76 -11.91
N ALA A 234 18.72 -18.48 -10.82
CA ALA A 234 19.60 -19.56 -10.36
C ALA A 234 19.46 -20.84 -11.22
N ALA A 235 18.31 -21.00 -11.90
CA ALA A 235 18.02 -22.14 -12.76
C ALA A 235 18.44 -21.94 -14.23
N ALA A 236 18.69 -20.70 -14.65
CA ALA A 236 19.14 -20.31 -15.99
C ALA A 236 20.67 -20.36 -16.13
#